data_AF-A0A0T6A6Q1-F1
#
_entry.id   AF-A0A0T6A6Q1-F1
#
_cell.length_a   1.000
_cell.length_b   1.000
_cell.length_c   1.000
_cell.angle_alpha   90.00
_cell.angle_beta   90.00
_cell.angle_gamma   90.00
#
_symmetry.space_group_name_H-M   'P 1'
#
loop_
_entity.id
_entity.type
_entity.pdbx_description
1 polymer ?
#
loop_
_entity_poly.entity_id
_entity_poly.type
_entity_poly.pdbx_seq_one_letter_code
_entity_poly.pdbx_strand_id
1 'polypeptide(L)'
;MRPIVTILMTGMLLLPVPSLTRAERSDLRGSGTPLTAQASSREQDLRRWWQNLSPEERQRLRALRERWQAMPPEQQQAVRDRLDAFRRLPSNEQERIRENYRRWQQLAPEEQERLRGRFRRWRELPPERREALRERLQEFRNLPPEERERLRREWQERRRLEGAERDRPHDMPPRPVPRPRAPRSR
;
A
#
# COMPACT_ATOMS: atom_id res chain seq x y z
N MET A 1 5.77 5.90 -16.60
CA MET A 1 4.38 5.56 -16.23
C MET A 1 4.19 5.69 -14.72
N ARG A 2 3.52 6.76 -14.26
CA ARG A 2 3.24 7.00 -12.83
C ARG A 2 2.27 5.92 -12.30
N PRO A 3 2.55 5.23 -11.18
CA PRO A 3 1.73 4.12 -10.73
C PRO A 3 0.31 4.61 -10.43
N ILE A 4 -0.66 3.99 -11.10
CA ILE A 4 -2.10 4.22 -10.96
C ILE A 4 -2.57 4.13 -9.49
N VAL A 5 -1.81 3.45 -8.64
CA VAL A 5 -2.02 3.33 -7.19
C VAL A 5 -2.01 4.67 -6.45
N THR A 6 -1.19 5.65 -6.88
CA THR A 6 -1.14 6.95 -6.20
C THR A 6 -2.42 7.76 -6.45
N ILE A 7 -3.01 7.67 -7.64
CA ILE A 7 -4.27 8.36 -7.97
C ILE A 7 -5.43 7.77 -7.18
N LEU A 8 -5.48 6.43 -7.08
CA LEU A 8 -6.52 5.72 -6.34
C LEU A 8 -6.59 6.15 -4.88
N MET A 9 -5.46 6.30 -4.20
CA MET A 9 -5.45 6.66 -2.78
C MET A 9 -5.50 8.16 -2.51
N THR A 10 -4.96 9.02 -3.39
CA THR A 10 -5.15 10.48 -3.23
C THR A 10 -6.61 10.88 -3.47
N GLY A 11 -7.29 10.27 -4.45
CA GLY A 11 -8.73 10.50 -4.68
C GLY A 11 -9.63 9.87 -3.61
N MET A 12 -9.23 8.73 -3.04
CA MET A 12 -10.02 8.01 -2.04
C MET A 12 -9.89 8.57 -0.61
N LEU A 13 -8.76 9.20 -0.25
CA LEU A 13 -8.57 9.78 1.08
C LEU A 13 -9.26 11.13 1.28
N LEU A 14 -9.75 11.76 0.20
CA LEU A 14 -10.41 13.06 0.21
C LEU A 14 -11.94 12.98 0.16
N LEU A 15 -12.51 11.76 0.09
CA LEU A 15 -13.94 11.58 0.29
C LEU A 15 -14.17 11.12 1.72
N PRO A 16 -15.04 11.81 2.51
CA PRO A 16 -15.49 11.26 3.77
C PRO A 16 -16.14 9.92 3.47
N VAL A 17 -15.51 8.82 3.91
CA VAL A 17 -16.19 7.53 3.97
C VAL A 17 -17.14 7.67 5.15
N PRO A 18 -18.46 7.76 4.94
CA PRO A 18 -19.37 7.73 6.07
C PRO A 18 -19.13 6.39 6.76
N SER A 19 -18.67 6.45 8.01
CA SER A 19 -18.71 5.31 8.92
C SER A 19 -20.18 4.87 8.96
N LEU A 20 -20.52 3.82 8.22
CA LEU A 20 -21.79 3.16 8.41
C LEU A 20 -21.69 2.44 9.75
N THR A 21 -22.01 3.17 10.83
CA THR A 21 -22.36 2.57 12.11
C THR A 21 -23.56 1.66 11.85
N ARG A 22 -23.27 0.37 11.77
CA ARG A 22 -24.25 -0.70 11.75
C ARG A 22 -24.79 -0.88 13.16
N ALA A 23 -25.59 0.07 13.61
CA ALA A 23 -26.37 -0.02 14.83
C ALA A 23 -27.62 0.83 14.63
N GLU A 24 -28.61 0.24 13.96
CA GLU A 24 -30.04 0.53 14.09
C GLU A 24 -30.77 -0.32 13.04
N ARG A 25 -31.01 -1.57 13.39
CA ARG A 25 -31.86 -2.51 12.64
C ARG A 25 -32.82 -3.18 13.62
N SER A 26 -33.71 -2.37 14.17
CA SER A 26 -34.93 -2.82 14.84
C SER A 26 -35.73 -1.59 15.17
N ASP A 27 -36.42 -1.04 14.17
CA ASP A 27 -37.70 -0.33 14.29
C ASP A 27 -38.21 0.01 12.88
N LEU A 28 -38.89 -0.96 12.26
CA LEU A 28 -39.61 -0.74 11.01
C LEU A 28 -41.08 -0.43 11.32
N ARG A 29 -41.37 0.85 11.60
CA ARG A 29 -42.69 1.43 11.31
C ARG A 29 -42.56 2.92 11.01
N GLY A 30 -42.61 3.27 9.72
CA GLY A 30 -42.88 4.63 9.26
C GLY A 30 -41.67 5.54 9.12
N SER A 31 -41.11 5.59 7.92
CA SER A 31 -40.66 6.80 7.19
C SER A 31 -39.63 6.41 6.14
N GLY A 32 -40.07 6.24 4.91
CA GLY A 32 -39.15 6.36 3.78
C GLY A 32 -38.71 7.82 3.72
N THR A 33 -37.57 8.16 4.31
CA THR A 33 -36.94 9.46 4.03
C THR A 33 -36.79 9.59 2.51
N PRO A 34 -37.30 10.67 1.89
CA PRO A 34 -37.23 10.79 0.45
C PRO A 34 -35.75 10.83 0.04
N LEU A 35 -35.40 10.05 -0.99
CA LEU A 35 -34.05 9.96 -1.57
C LEU A 35 -33.46 11.35 -1.90
N THR A 36 -34.30 12.36 -2.07
CA THR A 36 -33.94 13.77 -2.30
C THR A 36 -33.40 14.49 -1.06
N ALA A 37 -33.96 14.28 0.14
CA ALA A 37 -33.49 14.94 1.37
C ALA A 37 -32.06 14.50 1.74
N GLN A 38 -31.75 13.22 1.53
CA GLN A 38 -30.43 12.65 1.78
C GLN A 38 -29.40 12.99 0.68
N ALA A 39 -29.85 13.30 -0.54
CA ALA A 39 -29.00 13.82 -1.61
C ALA A 39 -28.61 15.28 -1.36
N SER A 40 -29.58 16.11 -0.94
CA SER A 40 -29.35 17.53 -0.61
C SER A 40 -28.39 17.72 0.58
N SER A 41 -28.49 16.88 1.61
CA SER A 41 -27.55 16.94 2.75
C SER A 41 -26.12 16.58 2.34
N ARG A 42 -25.95 15.52 1.54
CA ARG A 42 -24.63 15.14 0.99
C ARG A 42 -24.02 16.23 0.12
N GLU A 43 -24.82 16.90 -0.70
CA GLU A 43 -24.35 18.02 -1.52
C GLU A 43 -23.89 19.20 -0.66
N GLN A 44 -24.63 19.52 0.41
CA GLN A 44 -24.23 20.55 1.37
C GLN A 44 -22.94 20.18 2.11
N ASP A 45 -22.78 18.92 2.52
CA ASP A 45 -21.56 18.43 3.17
C ASP A 45 -20.35 18.51 2.25
N LEU A 46 -20.50 18.14 0.97
CA LEU A 46 -19.45 18.26 -0.05
C LEU A 46 -19.08 19.72 -0.32
N ARG A 47 -20.07 20.62 -0.37
CA ARG A 47 -19.84 22.06 -0.54
C ARG A 47 -19.06 22.63 0.66
N ARG A 48 -19.46 22.28 1.88
CA ARG A 48 -18.76 22.70 3.11
C ARG A 48 -17.33 22.17 3.16
N TRP A 49 -17.14 20.88 2.85
CA TRP A 49 -15.81 20.28 2.75
C TRP A 49 -14.93 21.01 1.72
N TRP A 50 -15.44 21.28 0.51
CA TRP A 50 -14.70 21.99 -0.53
C TRP A 50 -14.34 23.43 -0.11
N GLN A 51 -15.25 24.13 0.57
CA GLN A 51 -15.01 25.45 1.13
C GLN A 51 -13.93 25.46 2.22
N ASN A 52 -13.77 24.36 2.96
CA ASN A 52 -12.75 24.24 4.00
C ASN A 52 -11.37 23.80 3.50
N LEU A 53 -11.23 23.42 2.22
CA LEU A 53 -9.93 23.08 1.64
C LEU A 53 -9.05 24.32 1.45
N SER A 54 -7.75 24.18 1.71
CA SER A 54 -6.75 25.21 1.44
C SER A 54 -6.63 25.49 -0.07
N PRO A 55 -6.13 26.68 -0.48
CA PRO A 55 -5.88 26.98 -1.88
C PRO A 55 -5.00 25.92 -2.58
N GLU A 56 -3.97 25.42 -1.89
CA GLU A 56 -3.05 24.39 -2.37
C GLU A 56 -3.76 23.04 -2.55
N GLU A 57 -4.63 22.65 -1.61
CA GLU A 57 -5.42 21.42 -1.70
C GLU A 57 -6.39 21.46 -2.88
N ARG A 58 -7.09 22.57 -3.06
CA ARG A 58 -7.97 22.78 -4.22
C ARG A 58 -7.19 22.72 -5.53
N GLN A 59 -5.98 23.28 -5.57
CA GLN A 59 -5.12 23.20 -6.76
C GLN A 59 -4.68 21.76 -7.06
N ARG A 60 -4.31 20.98 -6.03
CA ARG A 60 -3.99 19.55 -6.19
C ARG A 60 -5.17 18.76 -6.73
N LEU A 61 -6.38 19.01 -6.22
CA LEU A 61 -7.60 18.35 -6.71
C LEU A 61 -7.93 18.73 -8.16
N ARG A 62 -7.76 20.00 -8.54
CA ARG A 62 -7.90 20.44 -9.94
C ARG A 62 -6.92 19.71 -10.87
N ALA A 63 -5.65 19.66 -10.50
CA ALA A 63 -4.63 18.94 -11.27
C ALA A 63 -4.93 17.43 -11.39
N LEU A 64 -5.46 16.83 -10.32
CA LEU A 64 -5.88 15.42 -10.34
C LEU A 64 -7.06 15.20 -11.32
N ARG A 65 -8.03 16.12 -11.33
CA ARG A 65 -9.19 16.09 -12.23
C ARG A 65 -8.77 16.26 -13.70
N GLU A 66 -7.91 17.23 -14.00
CA GLU A 66 -7.39 17.44 -15.34
C GLU A 66 -6.65 16.20 -15.83
N ARG A 67 -5.80 15.61 -14.98
CA ARG A 67 -5.12 14.37 -15.29
C ARG A 67 -6.08 13.21 -15.54
N TRP A 68 -7.17 13.12 -14.77
CA TRP A 68 -8.22 12.12 -14.97
C TRP A 68 -8.92 12.29 -16.32
N GLN A 69 -9.31 13.51 -16.67
CA GLN A 69 -9.95 13.82 -17.93
C GLN A 69 -9.04 13.56 -19.13
N ALA A 70 -7.73 13.79 -18.98
CA ALA A 70 -6.73 13.50 -20.00
C ALA A 70 -6.34 12.00 -20.12
N MET A 71 -6.83 11.12 -19.24
CA MET A 71 -6.56 9.68 -19.36
C MET A 71 -7.40 9.05 -20.48
N PRO A 72 -6.82 8.15 -21.29
CA PRO A 72 -7.59 7.29 -22.19
C PRO A 72 -8.68 6.51 -21.45
N PRO A 73 -9.82 6.22 -22.11
CA PRO A 73 -10.95 5.56 -21.48
C PRO A 73 -10.59 4.22 -20.86
N GLU A 74 -9.65 3.47 -21.44
CA GLU A 74 -9.16 2.18 -20.91
C GLU A 74 -8.43 2.38 -19.57
N GLN A 75 -7.66 3.47 -19.44
CA GLN A 75 -6.97 3.79 -18.19
C GLN A 75 -7.96 4.25 -17.13
N GLN A 76 -8.97 5.04 -17.50
CA GLN A 76 -10.05 5.42 -16.59
C GLN A 76 -10.80 4.19 -16.10
N GLN A 77 -11.13 3.24 -16.99
CA GLN A 77 -11.80 2.00 -16.63
C GLN A 77 -10.94 1.17 -15.67
N ALA A 78 -9.64 1.00 -15.95
CA ALA A 78 -8.73 0.27 -15.08
C ALA A 78 -8.57 0.91 -13.68
N VAL A 79 -8.83 2.22 -13.54
CA VAL A 79 -8.89 2.87 -12.22
C VAL A 79 -10.22 2.56 -11.54
N ARG A 80 -11.35 2.62 -12.26
CA ARG A 80 -12.68 2.25 -11.72
C ARG A 80 -12.69 0.81 -11.20
N ASP A 81 -12.18 -0.13 -11.99
CA ASP A 81 -12.14 -1.55 -11.61
C ASP A 81 -11.34 -1.78 -10.32
N ARG A 82 -10.21 -1.08 -10.17
CA ARG A 82 -9.39 -1.16 -8.95
C ARG A 82 -10.09 -0.55 -7.74
N LEU A 83 -10.82 0.54 -7.93
CA LEU A 83 -11.62 1.15 -6.86
C LEU A 83 -12.74 0.21 -6.41
N ASP A 84 -13.42 -0.43 -7.36
CA ASP A 84 -14.47 -1.40 -7.04
C ASP A 84 -13.91 -2.64 -6.36
N ALA A 85 -12.76 -3.14 -6.81
CA ALA A 85 -12.04 -4.22 -6.13
C ALA A 85 -11.69 -3.84 -4.69
N PHE A 86 -11.18 -2.61 -4.47
CA PHE A 86 -10.91 -2.10 -3.13
C PHE A 86 -12.16 -2.07 -2.24
N ARG A 87 -13.28 -1.54 -2.76
CA ARG A 87 -14.55 -1.43 -2.01
C ARG A 87 -15.13 -2.77 -1.62
N ARG A 88 -14.86 -3.82 -2.40
CA ARG A 88 -15.24 -5.21 -2.11
C ARG A 88 -14.36 -5.89 -1.06
N LEU A 89 -13.21 -5.30 -0.70
CA LEU A 89 -12.36 -5.86 0.35
C LEU A 89 -13.07 -5.78 1.72
N PRO A 90 -12.82 -6.73 2.63
CA PRO A 90 -13.22 -6.62 4.03
C PRO A 90 -12.71 -5.32 4.67
N SER A 91 -13.46 -4.77 5.64
CA SER A 91 -13.16 -3.47 6.26
C SER A 91 -11.77 -3.40 6.90
N ASN A 92 -11.30 -4.48 7.51
CA ASN A 92 -9.95 -4.59 8.07
C ASN A 92 -8.87 -4.51 6.98
N GLU A 93 -9.06 -5.14 5.83
CA GLU A 93 -8.12 -5.04 4.70
C GLU A 93 -8.11 -3.63 4.11
N GLN A 94 -9.28 -2.99 3.99
CA GLN A 94 -9.37 -1.59 3.57
C GLN A 94 -8.60 -0.66 4.53
N GLU A 95 -8.73 -0.87 5.84
CA GLU A 95 -7.99 -0.09 6.84
C GLU A 95 -6.49 -0.32 6.73
N ARG A 96 -6.05 -1.57 6.58
CA ARG A 96 -4.62 -1.89 6.39
C ARG A 96 -4.03 -1.17 5.19
N ILE A 97 -4.76 -1.09 4.07
CA ILE A 97 -4.30 -0.37 2.88
C ILE A 97 -4.25 1.14 3.15
N ARG A 98 -5.26 1.71 3.81
CA ARG A 98 -5.28 3.14 4.19
C ARG A 98 -4.12 3.49 5.11
N GLU A 99 -3.84 2.66 6.10
CA GLU A 99 -2.71 2.82 7.02
C GLU A 99 -1.36 2.74 6.31
N ASN A 100 -1.17 1.75 5.42
CA ASN A 100 0.04 1.65 4.60
C ASN A 100 0.23 2.90 3.72
N TYR A 101 -0.85 3.47 3.19
CA TYR A 101 -0.79 4.71 2.42
C TYR A 101 -0.43 5.92 3.29
N ARG A 102 -0.97 6.05 4.50
CA ARG A 102 -0.57 7.11 5.45
C ARG A 102 0.92 7.04 5.75
N ARG A 103 1.43 5.84 6.06
CA ARG A 103 2.87 5.63 6.28
C ARG A 103 3.69 6.01 5.05
N TRP A 104 3.23 5.64 3.86
CA TRP A 104 3.88 6.04 2.62
C TRP A 104 3.99 7.56 2.46
N GLN A 105 2.91 8.31 2.74
CA GLN A 105 2.90 9.76 2.62
C GLN A 105 3.87 10.45 3.60
N GLN A 106 4.14 9.81 4.74
CA GLN A 106 5.07 10.30 5.76
C GLN A 106 6.54 9.98 5.45
N LEU A 107 6.82 9.11 4.47
CA LEU A 107 8.19 8.80 4.05
C LEU A 107 8.83 10.02 3.37
N ALA A 108 10.13 10.22 3.62
CA ALA A 108 10.90 11.22 2.91
C ALA A 108 10.89 10.96 1.38
N PRO A 109 10.94 12.00 0.53
CA PRO A 109 10.87 11.87 -0.92
C PRO A 109 11.89 10.87 -1.50
N GLU A 110 13.11 10.85 -0.95
CA GLU A 110 14.20 9.96 -1.36
C GLU A 110 13.87 8.50 -1.03
N GLU A 111 13.24 8.25 0.12
CA GLU A 111 12.80 6.92 0.51
C GLU A 111 11.63 6.43 -0.33
N GLN A 112 10.69 7.33 -0.64
CA GLN A 112 9.60 7.05 -1.58
C GLN A 112 10.18 6.65 -2.95
N GLU A 113 11.16 7.39 -3.48
CA GLU A 113 11.74 7.06 -4.78
C GLU A 113 12.55 5.76 -4.73
N ARG A 114 13.28 5.50 -3.65
CA ARG A 114 13.97 4.22 -3.42
C ARG A 114 13.00 3.04 -3.45
N LEU A 115 11.86 3.16 -2.78
CA LEU A 115 10.83 2.11 -2.76
C LEU A 115 10.14 1.97 -4.11
N ARG A 116 9.85 3.07 -4.82
CA ARG A 116 9.34 3.01 -6.20
C ARG A 116 10.31 2.28 -7.13
N GLY A 117 11.61 2.57 -7.01
CA GLY A 117 12.65 1.89 -7.78
C GLY A 117 12.70 0.38 -7.50
N ARG A 118 12.61 -0.02 -6.22
CA ARG A 118 12.50 -1.45 -5.84
C ARG A 118 11.26 -2.10 -6.44
N PHE A 119 10.12 -1.41 -6.40
CA PHE A 119 8.88 -1.93 -6.96
C PHE A 119 8.93 -2.07 -8.48
N ARG A 120 9.56 -1.12 -9.20
CA ARG A 120 9.80 -1.22 -10.65
C ARG A 120 10.60 -2.48 -10.98
N ARG A 121 11.76 -2.66 -10.33
CA ARG A 121 12.58 -3.88 -10.51
C ARG A 121 11.81 -5.15 -10.20
N TRP A 122 11.02 -5.17 -9.13
CA TRP A 122 10.19 -6.33 -8.80
C TRP A 122 9.17 -6.63 -9.89
N ARG A 123 8.54 -5.62 -10.49
CA ARG A 123 7.56 -5.79 -11.59
C ARG A 123 8.20 -6.30 -12.89
N GLU A 124 9.45 -5.96 -13.11
CA GLU A 124 10.25 -6.36 -14.28
C GLU A 124 10.77 -7.80 -14.16
N LEU A 125 10.71 -8.41 -12.96
CA LEU A 125 11.11 -9.81 -12.79
C LEU A 125 10.19 -10.75 -13.59
N PRO A 126 10.75 -11.84 -14.18
CA PRO A 126 9.95 -12.91 -14.79
C PRO A 126 8.87 -13.42 -13.84
N PRO A 127 7.67 -13.79 -14.35
CA PRO A 127 6.55 -14.23 -13.50
C PRO A 127 6.93 -15.39 -12.57
N GLU A 128 7.73 -16.35 -13.05
CA GLU A 128 8.21 -17.52 -12.29
C GLU A 128 9.12 -17.07 -11.14
N ARG A 129 9.99 -16.09 -11.39
CA ARG A 129 10.86 -15.51 -10.34
C ARG A 129 10.03 -14.76 -9.30
N ARG A 130 8.99 -14.05 -9.70
CA ARG A 130 8.09 -13.36 -8.76
C ARG A 130 7.28 -14.33 -7.93
N GLU A 131 6.89 -15.46 -8.48
CA GLU A 131 6.17 -16.52 -7.78
C GLU A 131 7.06 -17.21 -6.76
N ALA A 132 8.25 -17.67 -7.16
CA ALA A 132 9.21 -18.26 -6.23
C ALA A 132 9.57 -17.33 -5.05
N LEU A 133 9.66 -16.02 -5.30
CA LEU A 133 9.88 -15.04 -4.22
C LEU A 133 8.66 -14.87 -3.31
N ARG A 134 7.44 -14.98 -3.84
CA ARG A 134 6.21 -14.93 -3.05
C ARG A 134 6.08 -16.16 -2.15
N GLU A 135 6.36 -17.34 -2.68
CA GLU A 135 6.35 -18.60 -1.92
C GLU A 135 7.34 -18.56 -0.77
N ARG A 136 8.61 -18.22 -1.04
CA ARG A 136 9.65 -18.08 0.01
C ARG A 136 9.25 -17.07 1.09
N LEU A 137 8.59 -15.97 0.71
CA LEU A 137 8.11 -14.99 1.67
C LEU A 137 6.95 -15.54 2.51
N GLN A 138 6.07 -16.35 1.92
CA GLN A 138 4.97 -17.00 2.63
C GLN A 138 5.50 -18.04 3.62
N GLU A 139 6.41 -18.90 3.18
CA GLU A 139 7.12 -19.86 4.05
C GLU A 139 7.77 -19.14 5.23
N PHE A 140 8.55 -18.08 4.97
CA PHE A 140 9.17 -17.29 6.02
C PHE A 140 8.17 -16.68 7.00
N ARG A 141 7.01 -16.20 6.52
CA ARG A 141 5.96 -15.64 7.38
C ARG A 141 5.33 -16.69 8.29
N ASN A 142 5.22 -17.92 7.82
CA ASN A 142 4.64 -19.06 8.53
C ASN A 142 5.58 -19.68 9.57
N LEU A 143 6.89 -19.35 9.54
CA LEU A 143 7.84 -19.82 10.55
C LEU A 143 7.51 -19.27 11.95
N PRO A 144 7.82 -20.03 13.02
CA PRO A 144 7.72 -19.55 14.40
C PRO A 144 8.47 -18.22 14.62
N PRO A 145 7.97 -17.33 15.50
CA PRO A 145 8.60 -16.03 15.77
C PRO A 145 10.10 -16.11 16.05
N GLU A 146 10.53 -17.07 16.87
CA GLU A 146 11.90 -17.28 17.31
C GLU A 146 12.80 -17.68 16.14
N GLU A 147 12.27 -18.52 15.25
CA GLU A 147 12.97 -18.97 14.05
C GLU A 147 13.11 -17.84 13.03
N ARG A 148 12.08 -17.01 12.85
CA ARG A 148 12.17 -15.81 12.01
C ARG A 148 13.22 -14.84 12.55
N GLU A 149 13.30 -14.66 13.87
CA GLU A 149 14.32 -13.82 14.50
C GLU A 149 15.73 -14.34 14.31
N ARG A 150 15.91 -15.67 14.44
CA ARG A 150 17.20 -16.31 14.18
C ARG A 150 17.64 -16.05 12.74
N LEU A 151 16.77 -16.33 11.76
CA LEU A 151 17.06 -16.10 10.34
C LEU A 151 17.32 -14.62 10.03
N ARG A 152 16.60 -13.69 10.67
CA ARG A 152 16.88 -12.25 10.53
C ARG A 152 18.27 -11.89 11.05
N ARG A 153 18.65 -12.40 12.22
CA ARG A 153 19.98 -12.18 12.81
C ARG A 153 21.09 -12.72 11.93
N GLU A 154 20.96 -13.98 11.48
CA GLU A 154 21.91 -14.60 10.55
C GLU A 154 22.04 -13.81 9.24
N TRP A 155 20.94 -13.31 8.69
CA TRP A 155 20.98 -12.49 7.47
C TRP A 155 21.66 -11.14 7.69
N GLN A 156 21.40 -10.48 8.82
CA GLN A 156 22.05 -9.22 9.20
C GLN A 156 23.56 -9.41 9.42
N GLU A 157 23.95 -10.48 10.12
CA GLU A 157 25.35 -10.82 10.37
C GLU A 157 26.08 -11.11 9.06
N ARG A 158 25.49 -11.93 8.18
CA ARG A 158 26.06 -12.21 6.85
C ARG A 158 26.26 -10.93 6.04
N ARG A 159 25.25 -10.07 5.99
CA ARG A 159 25.33 -8.76 5.29
C ARG A 159 26.43 -7.86 5.86
N ARG A 160 26.63 -7.89 7.18
CA ARG A 160 27.72 -7.15 7.84
C ARG A 160 29.08 -7.72 7.47
N LEU A 161 29.22 -9.05 7.44
CA LEU A 161 30.45 -9.73 7.07
C LEU A 161 30.78 -9.53 5.59
N GLU A 162 29.82 -9.67 4.69
CA GLU A 162 29.97 -9.39 3.25
C GLU A 162 30.37 -7.94 2.99
N GLY A 163 29.77 -6.98 3.71
CA GLY A 163 30.17 -5.57 3.64
C GLY A 163 31.60 -5.34 4.14
N ALA A 164 31.97 -5.96 5.27
CA ALA A 164 33.32 -5.89 5.82
C ALA A 164 34.37 -6.62 4.97
N GLU A 165 33.94 -7.59 4.14
CA GLU A 165 34.79 -8.30 3.18
C GLU A 165 35.05 -7.45 1.93
N ARG A 166 34.05 -6.67 1.47
CA ARG A 166 34.20 -5.73 0.35
C ARG A 166 35.24 -4.64 0.61
N ASP A 167 35.32 -4.15 1.85
CA ASP A 167 36.26 -3.10 2.26
C ASP A 167 37.60 -3.65 2.77
N ARG A 168 37.85 -4.95 2.56
CA ARG A 168 38.99 -5.66 3.12
C ARG A 168 40.20 -5.64 2.18
N PRO A 169 41.44 -5.44 2.70
CA PRO A 169 42.65 -5.57 1.90
C PRO A 169 42.75 -6.98 1.29
N HIS A 170 43.17 -7.05 0.02
CA HIS A 170 43.17 -8.26 -0.80
C HIS A 170 44.07 -9.39 -0.25
N ASP A 171 45.06 -9.06 0.58
CA ASP A 171 46.07 -10.01 1.09
C ASP A 171 45.63 -10.80 2.35
N MET A 172 44.40 -10.61 2.85
CA MET A 172 43.86 -11.41 3.97
C MET A 172 42.99 -12.59 3.51
N PRO A 173 43.07 -13.75 4.16
CA PRO A 173 42.17 -14.87 3.86
C PRO A 173 40.70 -14.49 4.16
N PRO A 174 39.75 -15.02 3.37
CA PRO A 174 38.33 -14.72 3.54
C PRO A 174 37.86 -15.15 4.94
N ARG A 175 36.99 -14.34 5.55
CA ARG A 175 36.37 -14.72 6.82
C ARG A 175 35.43 -15.91 6.54
N PRO A 176 35.42 -16.97 7.37
CA PRO A 176 34.48 -18.06 7.19
C PRO A 176 33.06 -17.52 7.33
N VAL A 177 32.28 -17.56 6.24
CA VAL A 177 30.86 -17.24 6.28
C VAL A 177 30.14 -18.32 7.09
N PRO A 178 29.31 -17.97 8.09
CA PRO A 178 28.52 -18.95 8.81
C PRO A 178 27.57 -19.63 7.83
N ARG A 179 27.79 -20.93 7.59
CA ARG A 179 26.92 -21.75 6.76
C ARG A 179 25.55 -21.85 7.45
N PRO A 180 24.43 -21.68 6.74
CA PRO A 180 23.12 -21.97 7.32
C PRO A 180 23.16 -23.40 7.85
N ARG A 181 22.87 -23.58 9.15
CA ARG A 181 22.77 -24.92 9.73
C ARG A 181 21.65 -25.64 9.00
N ALA A 182 21.96 -26.80 8.42
CA ALA A 182 20.95 -27.64 7.77
C ALA A 182 19.78 -27.87 8.76
N PRO A 183 18.53 -27.84 8.30
CA PRO A 183 17.41 -28.16 9.16
C PRO A 183 17.65 -29.57 9.71
N ARG A 184 17.63 -29.69 11.05
CA ARG A 184 17.76 -30.99 11.71
C ARG A 184 16.57 -31.84 11.26
N SER A 185 16.83 -32.83 10.41
CA SER A 185 15.87 -33.88 10.09
C SER A 185 15.51 -34.59 11.40
N ARG A 186 14.21 -34.68 11.67
CA ARG A 186 13.67 -35.36 12.86
C ARG A 186 13.22 -36.76 12.46
#